data_AF-A0A8T4ZVL1-F1
#
_entry.id   AF-A0A8T4ZVL1-F1
#
_cell.length_a   1.000
_cell.length_b   1.000
_cell.length_c   1.000
_cell.angle_alpha   90.00
_cell.angle_beta   90.00
_cell.angle_gamma   90.00
#
_symmetry.space_group_name_H-M   'P 1'
#
loop_
_entity.id
_entity.type
_entity.pdbx_description
1 polymer ?
#
loop_
_entity_poly.entity_id
_entity_poly.type
_entity_poly.pdbx_seq_one_letter_code
_entity_poly.pdbx_strand_id
1 'polypeptide(L)'
;MKKEIHSSGKPTRSIIFVALLWMLQSAGRIVLGYLSTITPGGLLDVEVAQITIQTINTMFFLLGILGFIAVVGLLMMRGWGFWATVFVSVLTILFDIWGVTIQFTAAMGFVVPVISLLILLAKKSQLQESMK
;
A
#
# COMPACT_ATOMS: atom_id res chain seq x y z
N MET A 1 -38.30 1.75 9.66
CA MET A 1 -37.48 1.00 10.64
C MET A 1 -36.01 1.34 10.37
N LYS A 2 -35.45 2.34 11.07
CA LYS A 2 -34.03 2.71 10.97
C LYS A 2 -33.24 1.62 11.69
N LYS A 3 -32.44 0.86 10.96
CA LYS A 3 -31.51 -0.12 11.55
C LYS A 3 -30.42 0.70 12.23
N GLU A 4 -30.45 0.77 13.56
CA GLU A 4 -29.34 1.31 14.34
C GLU A 4 -28.11 0.44 14.08
N ILE A 5 -27.20 0.94 13.25
CA ILE A 5 -25.90 0.32 13.06
C ILE A 5 -25.11 0.69 14.31
N HIS A 6 -25.11 -0.22 15.28
CA HIS A 6 -24.16 -0.20 16.37
C HIS A 6 -22.76 -0.13 15.76
N SER A 7 -22.08 1.02 15.93
CA SER A 7 -20.67 1.18 15.63
C SER A 7 -19.89 0.30 16.60
N SER A 8 -19.73 -0.98 16.25
CA SER A 8 -18.76 -1.82 16.92
C SER A 8 -17.40 -1.33 16.42
N GLY A 9 -16.58 -0.73 17.29
CA GLY A 9 -15.22 -0.28 16.97
C GLY A 9 -14.25 -1.42 16.59
N LYS A 10 -14.77 -2.58 16.15
CA LYS A 10 -14.02 -3.72 15.68
C LYS A 10 -13.80 -3.62 14.17
N PRO A 11 -12.60 -3.96 13.67
CA PRO A 11 -12.33 -4.03 12.24
C PRO A 11 -13.31 -4.92 11.51
N THR A 12 -13.92 -4.41 10.44
CA THR A 12 -14.74 -5.23 9.55
C THR A 12 -13.85 -6.22 8.79
N ARG A 13 -14.43 -7.33 8.30
CA ARG A 13 -13.68 -8.31 7.49
C ARG A 13 -12.97 -7.66 6.29
N SER A 14 -13.60 -6.66 5.66
CA SER A 14 -12.99 -5.90 4.55
C SER A 14 -11.76 -5.11 4.99
N ILE A 15 -11.81 -4.45 6.16
CA ILE A 15 -10.65 -3.73 6.70
C ILE A 15 -9.51 -4.69 7.04
N ILE A 16 -9.81 -5.81 7.69
CA ILE A 16 -8.80 -6.83 8.03
C ILE A 16 -8.15 -7.37 6.74
N PHE A 17 -8.95 -7.65 5.72
CA PHE A 17 -8.44 -8.12 4.44
C PHE A 17 -7.50 -7.09 3.78
N VAL A 18 -7.91 -5.82 3.69
CA VAL A 18 -7.07 -4.74 3.16
C VAL A 18 -5.79 -4.58 3.99
N ALA A 19 -5.89 -4.64 5.32
CA ALA A 19 -4.74 -4.56 6.21
C ALA A 19 -3.74 -5.70 5.96
N LEU A 20 -4.21 -6.94 5.78
CA LEU A 20 -3.36 -8.08 5.48
C LEU A 20 -2.63 -7.92 4.13
N LEU A 21 -3.35 -7.45 3.10
CA LEU A 21 -2.74 -7.16 1.80
C LEU A 21 -1.63 -6.10 1.91
N TRP A 22 -1.89 -5.03 2.66
CA TRP A 22 -0.91 -3.97 2.87
C TRP A 22 0.28 -4.43 3.71
N MET A 23 0.08 -5.28 4.72
CA MET A 23 1.20 -5.88 5.45
C MET A 23 2.10 -6.69 4.52
N LEU A 24 1.51 -7.54 3.67
CA LEU A 24 2.27 -8.36 2.72
C LEU A 24 3.02 -7.50 1.69
N GLN A 25 2.34 -6.53 1.07
CA GLN A 25 2.97 -5.61 0.11
C GLN A 25 4.10 -4.81 0.77
N SER A 26 3.87 -4.29 1.97
CA SER A 26 4.85 -3.47 2.68
C SER A 26 6.08 -4.28 3.03
N ALA A 27 5.91 -5.49 3.57
CA ALA A 27 7.01 -6.41 3.83
C ALA A 27 7.77 -6.73 2.54
N GLY A 28 7.06 -7.05 1.45
CA GLY A 28 7.66 -7.31 0.14
C GLY A 28 8.52 -6.13 -0.35
N ARG A 29 8.03 -4.89 -0.22
CA ARG A 29 8.80 -3.69 -0.62
C ARG A 29 10.05 -3.51 0.23
N ILE A 30 9.97 -3.69 1.55
CA ILE A 30 11.16 -3.59 2.42
C ILE A 30 12.20 -4.66 2.05
N VAL A 31 11.74 -5.90 1.83
CA VAL A 31 12.63 -7.01 1.43
C VAL A 31 13.28 -6.74 0.08
N LEU A 32 12.51 -6.33 -0.93
CA LEU A 32 13.05 -5.98 -2.26
C LEU A 32 14.02 -4.80 -2.20
N GLY A 33 13.71 -3.77 -1.41
CA GLY A 33 14.62 -2.64 -1.17
C GLY A 33 15.94 -3.10 -0.57
N TYR A 34 15.87 -3.96 0.45
CA TYR A 34 17.06 -4.51 1.10
C TYR A 34 17.88 -5.39 0.15
N LEU A 35 17.24 -6.34 -0.54
CA LEU A 35 17.91 -7.21 -1.51
C LEU A 35 18.61 -6.39 -2.62
N SER A 36 17.94 -5.36 -3.14
CA SER A 36 18.53 -4.45 -4.13
C SER A 36 19.76 -3.70 -3.62
N THR A 37 19.86 -3.40 -2.32
CA THR A 37 21.06 -2.74 -1.76
C THR A 37 22.27 -3.66 -1.61
N ILE A 38 22.06 -4.97 -1.48
CA ILE A 38 23.14 -5.95 -1.29
C ILE A 38 23.53 -6.68 -2.58
N THR A 39 22.71 -6.59 -3.62
CA THR A 39 22.98 -7.17 -4.94
C THR A 39 23.76 -6.17 -5.82
N PRO A 40 24.95 -6.53 -6.32
CA PRO A 40 25.69 -5.69 -7.28
C PRO A 40 24.85 -5.43 -8.54
N GLY A 41 24.62 -4.16 -8.88
CA GLY A 41 23.76 -3.76 -10.00
C GLY A 41 22.25 -3.70 -9.70
N GLY A 42 21.83 -4.02 -8.46
CA GLY A 42 20.42 -4.02 -8.05
C GLY A 42 19.65 -5.26 -8.49
N LEU A 43 18.31 -5.20 -8.41
CA LEU A 43 17.40 -6.29 -8.82
C LEU A 43 16.89 -6.15 -10.27
N LEU A 44 17.48 -5.24 -11.04
CA LEU A 44 17.00 -4.90 -12.36
C LEU A 44 17.68 -5.76 -13.42
N ASP A 45 16.90 -6.25 -14.37
CA ASP A 45 17.42 -7.02 -15.52
C ASP A 45 18.11 -6.13 -16.57
N VAL A 46 18.02 -4.81 -16.40
CA VAL A 46 18.56 -3.79 -17.30
C VAL A 46 19.49 -2.87 -16.53
N GLU A 47 20.62 -2.53 -17.14
CA GLU A 47 21.57 -1.58 -16.57
C GLU A 47 20.98 -0.17 -16.59
N VAL A 48 20.94 0.46 -15.41
CA VAL A 48 20.43 1.82 -15.24
C VAL A 48 21.41 2.64 -14.40
N ALA A 49 21.28 3.96 -14.47
CA ALA A 49 22.09 4.85 -13.65
C ALA A 49 21.91 4.56 -12.15
N GLN A 50 23.00 4.70 -11.39
CA GLN A 50 23.00 4.45 -9.94
C GLN A 50 21.93 5.25 -9.18
N ILE A 51 21.66 6.49 -9.62
CA ILE A 51 20.63 7.34 -9.04
C ILE A 51 19.22 6.73 -9.19
N THR A 52 18.96 6.00 -10.27
CA THR A 52 17.69 5.31 -10.51
C THR A 52 17.51 4.16 -9.53
N ILE A 53 18.55 3.35 -9.31
CA ILE A 53 18.56 2.25 -8.33
C ILE A 53 18.33 2.81 -6.92
N GLN A 54 19.04 3.88 -6.56
CA GLN A 54 18.86 4.54 -5.26
C GLN A 54 17.43 5.07 -5.09
N THR A 55 16.88 5.71 -6.11
CA THR A 55 15.49 6.21 -6.11
C THR A 55 14.48 5.08 -5.90
N ILE A 56 14.63 3.97 -6.63
CA ILE A 56 13.78 2.78 -6.48
C ILE A 56 13.86 2.24 -5.06
N ASN A 57 15.07 2.07 -4.52
CA ASN A 57 15.28 1.53 -3.18
C ASN A 57 14.67 2.44 -2.11
N THR A 58 14.91 3.76 -2.20
CA THR A 58 14.30 4.74 -1.29
C THR A 58 12.78 4.68 -1.34
N MET A 59 12.18 4.58 -2.53
CA MET A 59 10.73 4.49 -2.68
C MET A 59 10.16 3.16 -2.17
N PHE A 60 10.87 2.05 -2.36
CA PHE A 60 10.51 0.76 -1.75
C PHE A 60 10.47 0.87 -0.23
N PHE A 61 11.48 1.46 0.40
CA PHE A 61 11.47 1.67 1.86
C PHE A 61 10.37 2.63 2.30
N LEU A 62 10.24 3.78 1.64
CA LEU A 62 9.26 4.81 1.98
C LEU A 62 7.83 4.28 1.88
N LEU A 63 7.47 3.68 0.75
CA LEU A 63 6.13 3.12 0.53
C LEU A 63 5.86 1.91 1.42
N GLY A 64 6.89 1.11 1.73
CA GLY A 64 6.77 0.02 2.70
C GLY A 64 6.43 0.53 4.11
N ILE A 65 7.15 1.54 4.60
CA ILE A 65 6.90 2.15 5.91
C ILE A 65 5.52 2.80 5.96
N LEU A 66 5.18 3.60 4.94
CA LEU A 66 3.89 4.26 4.86
C LEU A 66 2.73 3.25 4.78
N GLY A 67 2.93 2.12 4.10
CA GLY A 67 1.98 1.03 4.05
C GLY A 67 1.71 0.41 5.43
N PHE A 68 2.74 0.18 6.24
CA PHE A 68 2.55 -0.26 7.64
C PHE A 68 1.85 0.78 8.50
N ILE A 69 2.16 2.08 8.33
CA ILE A 69 1.46 3.16 9.03
C ILE A 69 -0.04 3.16 8.66
N ALA A 70 -0.37 2.96 7.38
CA ALA A 70 -1.75 2.87 6.92
C ALA A 70 -2.48 1.66 7.54
N VAL A 71 -1.81 0.50 7.65
CA VAL A 71 -2.34 -0.69 8.34
C VAL A 71 -2.71 -0.37 9.80
N VAL A 72 -1.83 0.31 10.53
CA VAL A 72 -2.11 0.70 11.92
C VAL A 72 -3.36 1.58 12.00
N GLY A 73 -3.47 2.59 11.14
CA GLY A 73 -4.65 3.46 11.10
C GLY A 73 -5.95 2.70 10.76
N LEU A 74 -5.89 1.76 9.82
CA LEU A 74 -7.02 0.91 9.44
C LEU A 74 -7.46 0.01 10.60
N LEU A 75 -6.52 -0.67 11.25
CA LEU A 75 -6.81 -1.59 12.36
C LEU A 75 -7.31 -0.88 13.61
N MET A 76 -6.86 0.36 13.83
CA MET A 76 -7.39 1.24 14.89
C MET A 76 -8.77 1.82 14.58
N MET A 77 -9.35 1.49 13.42
CA MET A 77 -10.65 2.02 12.97
C MET A 77 -10.71 3.55 12.97
N ARG A 78 -9.59 4.23 12.67
CA ARG A 78 -9.53 5.69 12.65
C ARG A 78 -9.73 6.24 11.24
N GLY A 79 -10.49 7.33 11.11
CA GLY A 79 -10.74 7.99 9.82
C GLY A 79 -9.47 8.40 9.06
N TRP A 80 -8.38 8.74 9.76
CA TRP A 80 -7.10 9.02 9.11
C TRP A 80 -6.48 7.77 8.46
N GLY A 81 -6.75 6.58 8.99
CA GLY A 81 -6.26 5.30 8.43
C GLY A 81 -6.86 4.99 7.07
N PHE A 82 -8.15 5.31 6.88
CA PHE A 82 -8.81 5.25 5.57
C PHE A 82 -8.09 6.15 4.56
N TRP A 83 -7.90 7.43 4.89
CA TRP A 83 -7.28 8.40 3.98
C TRP A 83 -5.80 8.14 3.76
N ALA A 84 -5.07 7.69 4.78
CA ALA A 84 -3.69 7.25 4.64
C ALA A 84 -3.59 6.07 3.65
N THR A 85 -4.47 5.08 3.76
CA THR A 85 -4.47 3.94 2.82
C THR A 85 -4.77 4.39 1.39
N VAL A 86 -5.75 5.27 1.19
CA VAL A 86 -6.06 5.83 -0.13
C VAL A 86 -4.86 6.59 -0.69
N PHE A 87 -4.24 7.46 0.11
CA PHE A 87 -3.10 8.26 -0.30
C PHE A 87 -1.89 7.39 -0.67
N VAL A 88 -1.52 6.44 0.19
CA VAL A 88 -0.40 5.53 -0.07
C VAL A 88 -0.69 4.62 -1.26
N SER A 89 -1.95 4.21 -1.47
CA SER A 89 -2.35 3.46 -2.67
C SER A 89 -2.07 4.27 -3.95
N VAL A 90 -2.45 5.54 -3.98
CA VAL A 90 -2.21 6.42 -5.14
C VAL A 90 -0.72 6.60 -5.39
N LEU A 91 0.08 6.88 -4.35
CA LEU A 91 1.53 7.02 -4.49
C LEU A 91 2.19 5.73 -4.99
N THR A 92 1.74 4.59 -4.48
CA THR A 92 2.23 3.27 -4.90
C THR A 92 1.97 3.06 -6.39
N ILE A 93 0.75 3.35 -6.85
CA ILE A 93 0.38 3.22 -8.27
C ILE A 93 1.23 4.16 -9.14
N LEU A 94 1.39 5.43 -8.75
CA LEU A 94 2.20 6.38 -9.54
C LEU A 94 3.65 5.92 -9.65
N PHE A 95 4.23 5.47 -8.54
CA PHE A 95 5.59 4.96 -8.50
C PHE A 95 5.74 3.70 -9.37
N ASP A 96 4.80 2.76 -9.29
CA ASP A 96 4.87 1.53 -10.07
C ASP A 96 4.61 1.77 -11.56
N ILE A 97 3.80 2.76 -11.95
CA ILE A 97 3.63 3.18 -13.37
C ILE A 97 4.98 3.64 -13.93
N TRP A 98 5.70 4.47 -13.17
CA TRP A 98 7.05 4.87 -13.53
C TRP A 98 8.00 3.65 -13.55
N GLY A 99 7.93 2.78 -12.55
CA GLY A 99 8.73 1.55 -12.47
C GLY A 99 8.53 0.61 -13.66
N VAL A 100 7.32 0.50 -14.21
CA VAL A 100 7.02 -0.30 -15.40
C VAL A 100 7.78 0.17 -16.64
N THR A 101 8.10 1.47 -16.73
CA THR A 101 8.94 1.99 -17.82
C THR A 101 10.39 1.52 -17.75
N ILE A 102 10.82 1.00 -16.59
CA ILE A 102 12.16 0.47 -16.34
C ILE A 102 12.14 -1.06 -16.42
N GLN A 103 11.23 -1.71 -15.69
CA GLN A 103 11.08 -3.16 -15.68
C GLN A 103 9.62 -3.55 -15.49
N PHE A 104 9.10 -4.41 -16.37
CA PHE A 104 7.69 -4.79 -16.38
C PHE A 104 7.23 -5.50 -15.09
N THR A 105 8.14 -6.13 -14.35
CA THR A 105 7.85 -6.78 -13.06
C THR A 105 7.31 -5.81 -12.02
N ALA A 106 7.58 -4.50 -12.15
CA ALA A 106 6.99 -3.45 -11.31
C ALA A 106 5.44 -3.44 -11.38
N ALA A 107 4.84 -3.97 -12.46
CA ALA A 107 3.39 -4.04 -12.59
C ALA A 107 2.72 -4.88 -11.49
N MET A 108 3.44 -5.81 -10.88
CA MET A 108 2.94 -6.59 -9.74
C MET A 108 2.63 -5.70 -8.53
N GLY A 109 3.30 -4.55 -8.41
CA GLY A 109 3.07 -3.58 -7.35
C GLY A 109 1.69 -2.93 -7.39
N PHE A 110 0.98 -2.96 -8.53
CA PHE A 110 -0.37 -2.39 -8.68
C PHE A 110 -1.47 -3.19 -7.99
N VAL A 111 -1.27 -4.49 -7.77
CA VAL A 111 -2.37 -5.40 -7.42
C VAL A 111 -3.03 -5.00 -6.10
N VAL A 112 -2.22 -4.85 -5.05
CA VAL A 112 -2.72 -4.50 -3.72
C VAL A 112 -3.30 -3.07 -3.62
N PRO A 113 -2.66 -1.99 -4.13
CA PRO A 113 -3.25 -0.66 -4.04
C PRO A 113 -4.55 -0.54 -4.85
N VAL A 114 -4.64 -1.18 -6.02
CA VAL A 114 -5.88 -1.16 -6.82
C VAL A 114 -7.01 -1.89 -6.10
N ILE A 115 -6.77 -3.12 -5.61
CA ILE A 115 -7.79 -3.87 -4.85
C ILE A 115 -8.21 -3.09 -3.59
N SER A 116 -7.25 -2.47 -2.90
CA SER A 116 -7.52 -1.66 -1.71
C SER A 116 -8.44 -0.48 -2.03
N LEU A 117 -8.14 0.27 -3.09
CA LEU A 117 -8.97 1.39 -3.52
C LEU A 117 -10.37 0.94 -3.91
N LEU A 118 -10.50 -0.16 -4.67
CA LEU A 118 -11.81 -0.70 -5.04
C LEU A 118 -12.66 -1.04 -3.81
N ILE A 119 -12.08 -1.71 -2.82
CA ILE A 119 -12.80 -2.09 -1.59
C ILE A 119 -13.16 -0.86 -0.74
N LEU A 120 -12.21 0.04 -0.53
CA LEU A 120 -12.38 1.21 0.33
C LEU A 120 -13.37 2.22 -0.28
N LEU A 121 -13.27 2.47 -1.59
CA LEU A 121 -14.15 3.42 -2.27
C LEU A 121 -15.57 2.85 -2.46
N ALA A 122 -15.72 1.56 -2.77
CA ALA A 122 -17.04 0.93 -2.88
C ALA A 122 -17.83 0.95 -1.56
N LYS A 123 -17.13 0.95 -0.43
CA LYS A 123 -17.73 0.96 0.93
C LYS A 123 -17.51 2.27 1.67
N LYS A 124 -17.17 3.35 0.95
CA LYS A 124 -16.74 4.64 1.54
C LYS A 124 -17.68 5.14 2.63
N SER A 125 -18.98 5.28 2.34
CA SER A 125 -19.95 5.85 3.29
C SER A 125 -20.04 5.03 4.58
N GLN A 126 -20.13 3.71 4.46
CA GLN A 126 -20.22 2.78 5.59
C GLN A 126 -18.94 2.78 6.43
N LEU A 127 -17.76 2.75 5.79
CA LEU A 127 -16.48 2.73 6.47
C LEU A 127 -16.20 4.06 7.16
N GLN A 128 -16.46 5.19 6.49
CA GLN A 128 -16.26 6.50 7.09
C GLN A 128 -17.19 6.73 8.28
N GLU A 129 -18.44 6.26 8.23
CA GLU A 129 -19.35 6.32 9.38
C GLU A 129 -18.88 5.44 10.55
N SER A 130 -18.32 4.26 10.25
CA SER A 130 -17.80 3.34 11.27
C SER A 130 -16.45 3.78 11.89
N MET A 131 -15.75 4.73 11.26
CA MET A 131 -14.39 5.16 11.63
C MET A 131 -14.33 6.61 12.13
N LYS A 132 -15.50 7.21 12.43
CA LYS A 132 -15.61 8.49 13.15
C LYS A 132 -15.15 8.33 14.58
#